data_AF-A0A3A1TU32-F1
#
_entry.id   AF-A0A3A1TU32-F1
#
_cell.length_a   1.000
_cell.length_b   1.000
_cell.length_c   1.000
_cell.angle_alpha   90.00
_cell.angle_beta   90.00
_cell.angle_gamma   90.00
#
_symmetry.space_group_name_H-M   'P 1'
#
loop_
_entity.id
_entity.type
_entity.pdbx_description
1 polymer ?
#
loop_
_entity_poly.entity_id
_entity_poly.type
_entity_poly.pdbx_seq_one_letter_code
_entity_poly.pdbx_strand_id
1 'polypeptide(L)'
;MTQTAAPTAAPAAMRDRVPAQALLEQVLLRQAAARPRTRLERLVGRDPIEPEARSWYAGATGERTVAARLTGLPAGWTVLHSLPVGRNGADIDHLVVGPGGVFTVNTKHHVDASVWVAGRTVLVAGASTPIVQKAEAEARRIDRIVAGVLADPPAVRPVVAVVGAKRLTVRRAPQSVVVLRAEHLRRFLRSQPERLAPVEVAALVRAFDDPSTWLPTAEAGPELLLAFSRLQREARAAARVRTGWALGLLGLTAAGSSAIVLPGLLTLLGA
;
A
#
# COMPACT_ATOMS: atom_id res chain seq x y z
N MET A 1 -33.09 22.54 29.08
CA MET A 1 -31.93 22.57 28.16
C MET A 1 -32.01 21.32 27.30
N THR A 2 -32.60 21.45 26.12
CA THR A 2 -32.81 20.35 25.18
C THR A 2 -31.51 20.10 24.43
N GLN A 3 -30.90 18.93 24.63
CA GLN A 3 -29.69 18.51 23.92
C GLN A 3 -30.08 18.17 22.48
N THR A 4 -29.80 19.07 21.55
CA THR A 4 -29.91 18.82 20.11
C THR A 4 -28.89 17.75 19.74
N ALA A 5 -29.36 16.52 19.56
CA ALA A 5 -28.57 15.46 18.93
C ALA A 5 -28.18 15.94 17.53
N ALA A 6 -26.87 15.98 17.26
CA ALA A 6 -26.37 16.26 15.92
C ALA A 6 -26.97 15.25 14.94
N PRO A 7 -27.38 15.66 13.73
CA PRO A 7 -27.94 14.75 12.75
C PRO A 7 -26.93 13.63 12.50
N THR A 8 -27.32 12.38 12.76
CA THR A 8 -26.56 11.21 12.38
C THR A 8 -26.45 11.24 10.86
N ALA A 9 -25.29 11.63 10.34
CA ALA A 9 -25.03 11.58 8.91
C ALA A 9 -25.34 10.16 8.42
N ALA A 10 -26.04 10.04 7.29
CA ALA A 10 -26.26 8.74 6.68
C ALA A 10 -24.89 8.07 6.48
N PRO A 11 -24.74 6.76 6.79
CA PRO A 11 -23.45 6.11 6.72
C PRO A 11 -22.88 6.25 5.30
N ALA A 12 -21.68 6.82 5.20
CA ALA A 12 -20.99 7.05 3.93
C ALA A 12 -20.89 5.74 3.13
N ALA A 13 -21.12 5.83 1.82
CA ALA A 13 -21.02 4.70 0.92
C ALA A 13 -19.61 4.10 0.97
N MET A 14 -19.50 2.77 0.84
CA MET A 14 -18.19 2.12 0.99
C MET A 14 -17.21 2.50 -0.11
N ARG A 15 -17.70 2.93 -1.28
CA ARG A 15 -16.89 3.49 -2.38
C ARG A 15 -16.17 4.79 -2.03
N ASP A 16 -16.63 5.53 -1.02
CA ASP A 16 -16.06 6.82 -0.63
C ASP A 16 -14.88 6.67 0.34
N ARG A 17 -14.63 5.44 0.81
CA ARG A 17 -13.51 5.14 1.71
C ARG A 17 -12.17 5.35 1.03
N VAL A 18 -11.24 5.88 1.81
CA VAL A 18 -9.90 6.21 1.32
C VAL A 18 -8.97 4.98 1.35
N PRO A 19 -8.05 4.84 0.39
CA PRO A 19 -7.04 3.78 0.44
C PRO A 19 -6.20 3.85 1.71
N ALA A 20 -5.97 2.69 2.32
CA ALA A 20 -5.18 2.50 3.53
C ALA A 20 -5.74 3.17 4.78
N GLN A 21 -7.05 3.44 4.84
CA GLN A 21 -7.68 4.20 5.92
C GLN A 21 -7.22 3.75 7.32
N ALA A 22 -7.34 2.45 7.63
CA ALA A 22 -6.96 1.92 8.95
C ALA A 22 -5.47 2.15 9.26
N LEU A 23 -4.61 2.05 8.25
CA LEU A 23 -3.17 2.31 8.40
C LEU A 23 -2.90 3.81 8.59
N LEU A 24 -3.61 4.69 7.87
CA LEU A 24 -3.50 6.14 8.03
C LEU A 24 -3.86 6.56 9.45
N GLU A 25 -4.96 6.02 10.00
CA GLU A 25 -5.38 6.24 11.38
C GLU A 25 -4.28 5.83 12.37
N GLN A 26 -3.68 4.65 12.21
CA GLN A 26 -2.59 4.20 13.09
C GLN A 26 -1.32 5.07 12.97
N VAL A 27 -0.97 5.49 11.75
CA VAL A 27 0.17 6.39 11.52
C VAL A 27 -0.05 7.71 12.25
N LEU A 28 -1.22 8.32 12.08
CA LEU A 28 -1.52 9.63 12.66
C LEU A 28 -1.66 9.54 14.18
N LEU A 29 -2.26 8.47 14.70
CA LEU A 29 -2.35 8.20 16.13
C LEU A 29 -0.95 8.12 16.78
N ARG A 30 -0.01 7.39 16.16
CA ARG A 30 1.37 7.32 16.68
C ARG A 30 2.17 8.59 16.42
N GLN A 31 1.87 9.32 15.36
CA GLN A 31 2.48 10.64 15.12
C GLN A 31 1.99 11.73 16.06
N ALA A 32 0.79 11.62 16.63
CA ALA A 32 0.20 12.68 17.45
C ALA A 32 1.05 12.99 18.70
N ALA A 33 1.77 11.99 19.22
CA ALA A 33 2.68 12.15 20.35
C ALA A 33 4.08 12.67 19.98
N ALA A 34 4.37 12.84 18.67
CA ALA A 34 5.69 13.21 18.20
C ALA A 34 5.99 14.69 18.49
N ARG A 35 7.20 14.97 19.01
CA ARG A 35 7.64 16.36 19.16
C ARG A 35 7.90 17.02 17.80
N PRO A 36 7.62 18.33 17.64
CA PRO A 36 8.04 19.05 16.45
C PRO A 36 9.56 18.99 16.25
N ARG A 37 9.99 18.76 15.01
CA ARG A 37 11.41 18.82 14.64
C ARG A 37 11.93 20.26 14.68
N THR A 38 13.13 20.46 15.21
CA THR A 38 13.81 21.76 15.24
C THR A 38 14.34 22.15 13.85
N ARG A 39 14.78 23.41 13.67
CA ARG A 39 15.39 23.87 12.41
C ARG A 39 16.65 23.07 12.06
N LEU A 40 17.51 22.80 13.04
CA LEU A 40 18.72 22.00 12.86
C LEU A 40 18.39 20.57 12.41
N GLU A 41 17.40 19.94 13.03
CA GLU A 41 16.97 18.58 12.67
C GLU A 41 16.43 18.48 11.24
N ARG A 42 15.77 19.53 10.75
CA ARG A 42 15.36 19.61 9.35
C ARG A 42 16.56 19.77 8.42
N LEU A 43 17.56 20.56 8.81
CA LEU A 43 18.78 20.79 8.03
C LEU A 43 19.64 19.53 7.88
N VAL A 44 19.71 18.68 8.90
CA VAL A 44 20.42 17.39 8.84
C VAL A 44 19.56 16.24 8.29
N GLY A 45 18.27 16.51 8.00
CA GLY A 45 17.38 15.52 7.39
C GLY A 45 16.90 14.43 8.36
N ARG A 46 16.71 14.76 9.65
CA ARG A 46 16.10 13.85 10.63
C ARG A 46 14.75 13.36 10.12
N ASP A 47 14.57 12.04 10.14
CA ASP A 47 13.33 11.38 9.73
C ASP A 47 12.15 11.86 10.59
N PRO A 48 11.06 12.40 10.00
CA PRO A 48 9.87 12.80 10.74
C PRO A 48 9.02 11.63 11.23
N ILE A 49 9.24 10.42 10.72
CA ILE A 49 8.39 9.27 11.06
C ILE A 49 8.86 8.67 12.38
N GLU A 50 8.01 8.72 13.40
CA GLU A 50 8.30 8.07 14.67
C GLU A 50 8.54 6.56 14.48
N PRO A 51 9.46 5.93 15.24
CA PRO A 51 9.78 4.52 15.10
C PRO A 51 8.55 3.60 15.17
N GLU A 52 7.62 3.88 16.08
CA GLU A 52 6.38 3.10 16.25
C GLU A 52 5.40 3.26 15.07
N ALA A 53 5.46 4.38 14.35
CA ALA A 53 4.64 4.63 13.17
C ALA A 53 5.21 4.00 11.89
N ARG A 54 6.46 3.51 11.91
CA ARG A 54 7.22 3.17 10.70
C ARG A 54 6.61 2.02 9.89
N SER A 55 6.18 0.95 10.54
CA SER A 55 5.56 -0.19 9.86
C SER A 55 4.21 0.19 9.25
N TRP A 56 3.39 0.95 9.98
CA TRP A 56 2.11 1.49 9.52
C TRP A 56 2.30 2.46 8.35
N TYR A 57 3.30 3.34 8.43
CA TYR A 57 3.63 4.30 7.36
C TYR A 57 4.09 3.59 6.09
N ALA A 58 4.89 2.53 6.23
CA ALA A 58 5.29 1.69 5.11
C ALA A 58 4.06 1.00 4.49
N GLY A 59 3.20 0.38 5.29
CA GLY A 59 1.96 -0.23 4.80
C GLY A 59 1.07 0.77 4.04
N ALA A 60 0.79 1.93 4.65
CA ALA A 60 -0.05 2.98 4.04
C ALA A 60 0.54 3.50 2.73
N THR A 61 1.86 3.63 2.66
CA THR A 61 2.55 3.99 1.41
C THR A 61 2.38 2.91 0.34
N GLY A 62 2.44 1.63 0.74
CA GLY A 62 2.23 0.48 -0.14
C GLY A 62 0.83 0.48 -0.75
N GLU A 63 -0.19 0.46 0.11
CA GLU A 63 -1.59 0.41 -0.32
C GLU A 63 -1.96 1.61 -1.20
N ARG A 64 -1.52 2.82 -0.84
CA ARG A 64 -1.73 3.99 -1.72
C ARG A 64 -1.03 3.85 -3.07
N THR A 65 0.13 3.18 -3.12
CA THR A 65 0.82 2.89 -4.39
C THR A 65 0.00 1.92 -5.24
N VAL A 66 -0.58 0.89 -4.63
CA VAL A 66 -1.46 -0.06 -5.32
C VAL A 66 -2.75 0.61 -5.78
N ALA A 67 -3.40 1.40 -4.92
CA ALA A 67 -4.59 2.16 -5.26
C ALA A 67 -4.37 3.09 -6.46
N ALA A 68 -3.25 3.82 -6.50
CA ALA A 68 -2.90 4.68 -7.63
C ALA A 68 -2.75 3.91 -8.96
N ARG A 69 -2.34 2.63 -8.90
CA ARG A 69 -2.27 1.76 -10.10
C ARG A 69 -3.65 1.27 -10.52
N LEU A 70 -4.57 1.10 -9.57
CA LEU A 70 -5.94 0.68 -9.80
C LEU A 70 -6.82 1.80 -10.39
N THR A 71 -6.53 3.08 -10.12
CA THR A 71 -7.23 4.25 -10.72
C THR A 71 -7.25 4.22 -12.25
N GLY A 72 -6.28 3.54 -12.90
CA GLY A 72 -6.23 3.44 -14.35
C GLY A 72 -7.08 2.32 -14.97
N LEU A 73 -7.87 1.57 -14.19
CA LEU A 73 -8.75 0.55 -14.76
C LEU A 73 -9.83 1.19 -15.64
N PRO A 74 -10.23 0.54 -16.77
CA PRO A 74 -11.21 1.10 -17.68
C PRO A 74 -12.62 1.07 -17.08
N ALA A 75 -13.58 1.69 -17.78
CA ALA A 75 -14.99 1.59 -17.44
C ALA A 75 -15.44 0.12 -17.30
N GLY A 76 -16.41 -0.11 -16.42
CA GLY A 76 -16.87 -1.45 -16.03
C GLY A 76 -16.08 -2.07 -14.87
N TRP A 77 -14.96 -1.47 -14.45
CA TRP A 77 -14.25 -1.86 -13.23
C TRP A 77 -14.58 -0.90 -12.08
N THR A 78 -14.77 -1.46 -10.89
CA THR A 78 -14.95 -0.71 -9.63
C THR A 78 -13.92 -1.19 -8.62
N VAL A 79 -13.40 -0.25 -7.84
CA VAL A 79 -12.42 -0.51 -6.79
C VAL A 79 -12.98 0.06 -5.50
N LEU A 80 -13.09 -0.76 -4.47
CA LEU A 80 -13.42 -0.34 -3.12
C LEU A 80 -12.19 -0.51 -2.23
N HIS A 81 -12.02 0.38 -1.27
CA HIS A 81 -10.81 0.48 -0.46
C HIS A 81 -11.11 0.30 1.03
N SER A 82 -10.17 -0.31 1.76
CA SER A 82 -10.19 -0.43 3.22
C SER A 82 -11.54 -0.89 3.79
N LEU A 83 -12.06 -2.01 3.27
CA LEU A 83 -13.36 -2.57 3.65
C LEU A 83 -13.25 -3.28 5.00
N PRO A 84 -14.05 -2.89 6.03
CA PRO A 84 -13.92 -3.40 7.38
C PRO A 84 -14.53 -4.80 7.49
N VAL A 85 -13.68 -5.77 7.85
CA VAL A 85 -14.08 -7.18 7.82
C VAL A 85 -13.75 -7.97 9.09
N GLY A 86 -12.94 -7.43 9.99
CA GLY A 86 -12.55 -8.09 11.23
C GLY A 86 -12.82 -7.28 12.49
N ARG A 87 -13.00 -7.99 13.60
CA ARG A 87 -12.85 -7.42 14.95
C ARG A 87 -11.38 -6.98 15.10
N ASN A 88 -11.12 -5.84 15.75
CA ASN A 88 -9.80 -5.24 15.95
C ASN A 88 -9.20 -4.49 14.72
N GLY A 89 -10.04 -3.94 13.85
CA GLY A 89 -9.57 -3.01 12.80
C GLY A 89 -8.90 -3.67 11.60
N ALA A 90 -9.14 -4.97 11.37
CA ALA A 90 -8.69 -5.63 10.15
C ALA A 90 -9.61 -5.29 8.97
N ASP A 91 -9.02 -4.78 7.89
CA ASP A 91 -9.67 -4.43 6.65
C ASP A 91 -9.14 -5.24 5.46
N ILE A 92 -9.91 -5.22 4.37
CA ILE A 92 -9.45 -5.62 3.04
C ILE A 92 -8.90 -4.37 2.39
N ASP A 93 -7.60 -4.37 2.07
CA ASP A 93 -6.93 -3.21 1.48
C ASP A 93 -7.72 -2.71 0.26
N HIS A 94 -8.00 -3.62 -0.69
CA HIS A 94 -8.71 -3.33 -1.94
C HIS A 94 -9.58 -4.50 -2.40
N LEU A 95 -10.82 -4.21 -2.81
CA LEU A 95 -11.70 -5.12 -3.53
C LEU A 95 -11.93 -4.59 -4.94
N VAL A 96 -11.61 -5.40 -5.94
CA VAL A 96 -11.73 -5.03 -7.35
C VAL A 96 -12.79 -5.90 -8.01
N VAL A 97 -13.78 -5.28 -8.64
CA VAL A 97 -14.88 -5.95 -9.33
C VAL A 97 -14.93 -5.44 -10.77
N GLY A 98 -15.03 -6.34 -11.74
CA GLY A 98 -15.23 -5.97 -13.14
C GLY A 98 -15.48 -7.19 -14.02
N PRO A 99 -15.43 -7.04 -15.35
CA PRO A 99 -15.73 -8.14 -16.28
C PRO A 99 -14.91 -9.40 -16.02
N GLY A 100 -13.65 -9.25 -15.60
CA GLY A 100 -12.75 -10.37 -15.30
C GLY A 100 -13.05 -11.15 -14.02
N GLY A 101 -14.00 -10.70 -13.18
CA GLY A 101 -14.37 -11.32 -11.91
C GLY A 101 -14.20 -10.40 -10.68
N VAL A 102 -14.16 -11.03 -9.51
CA VAL A 102 -13.95 -10.38 -8.21
C VAL A 102 -12.57 -10.72 -7.67
N PHE A 103 -11.82 -9.72 -7.20
CA PHE A 103 -10.46 -9.87 -6.72
C PHE A 103 -10.27 -9.14 -5.39
N THR A 104 -9.80 -9.85 -4.36
CA THR A 104 -9.21 -9.17 -3.20
C THR A 104 -7.74 -8.89 -3.52
N VAL A 105 -7.29 -7.65 -3.29
CA VAL A 105 -5.90 -7.27 -3.53
C VAL A 105 -5.28 -6.84 -2.21
N ASN A 106 -4.49 -7.73 -1.63
CA ASN A 106 -3.72 -7.44 -0.43
C ASN A 106 -2.33 -6.89 -0.80
N THR A 107 -1.90 -5.85 -0.12
CA THR A 107 -0.65 -5.15 -0.38
C THR A 107 0.45 -5.59 0.58
N LYS A 108 1.64 -5.82 0.03
CA LYS A 108 2.84 -6.15 0.78
C LYS A 108 3.99 -5.25 0.35
N HIS A 109 4.24 -4.22 1.16
CA HIS A 109 5.30 -3.26 0.91
C HIS A 109 6.59 -3.67 1.65
N HIS A 110 7.58 -4.09 0.88
CA HIS A 110 8.87 -4.53 1.41
C HIS A 110 10.00 -3.86 0.62
N VAL A 111 10.40 -2.67 1.04
CA VAL A 111 11.49 -1.92 0.39
C VAL A 111 12.78 -2.73 0.41
N ASP A 112 13.40 -2.88 -0.74
CA ASP A 112 14.70 -3.54 -0.97
C ASP A 112 14.81 -5.01 -0.52
N ALA A 113 13.70 -5.63 -0.11
CA ALA A 113 13.67 -7.02 0.30
C ALA A 113 13.61 -7.98 -0.89
N SER A 114 14.12 -9.20 -0.69
CA SER A 114 13.85 -10.34 -1.57
C SER A 114 12.57 -11.03 -1.11
N VAL A 115 11.64 -11.23 -2.03
CA VAL A 115 10.42 -12.02 -1.83
C VAL A 115 10.51 -13.29 -2.66
N TRP A 116 10.39 -14.44 -2.02
CA TRP A 116 10.48 -15.75 -2.67
C TRP A 116 9.21 -16.54 -2.43
N VAL A 117 8.66 -17.13 -3.49
CA VAL A 117 7.40 -17.87 -3.46
C VAL A 117 7.61 -19.27 -4.00
N ALA A 118 7.23 -20.29 -3.22
CA ALA A 118 7.11 -21.67 -3.69
C ALA A 118 5.86 -22.33 -3.12
N GLY A 119 4.84 -22.42 -3.97
CA GLY A 119 3.53 -22.93 -3.57
C GLY A 119 2.92 -22.06 -2.48
N ARG A 120 2.63 -22.65 -1.32
CA ARG A 120 2.04 -21.94 -0.17
C ARG A 120 3.07 -21.20 0.70
N THR A 121 4.35 -21.44 0.49
CA THR A 121 5.42 -20.84 1.28
C THR A 121 5.89 -19.54 0.63
N VAL A 122 5.81 -18.44 1.39
CA VAL A 122 6.32 -17.13 0.99
C VAL A 122 7.36 -16.68 2.00
N LEU A 123 8.60 -16.49 1.53
CA LEU A 123 9.69 -15.93 2.32
C LEU A 123 9.85 -14.44 1.98
N VAL A 124 9.97 -13.61 3.00
CA VAL A 124 10.31 -12.18 2.87
C VAL A 124 11.59 -11.94 3.66
N ALA A 125 12.64 -11.50 2.98
CA ALA A 125 13.97 -11.33 3.58
C ALA A 125 14.46 -12.59 4.33
N GLY A 126 14.12 -13.77 3.81
CA GLY A 126 14.50 -15.07 4.41
C GLY A 126 13.52 -15.60 5.47
N ALA A 127 12.59 -14.78 5.98
CA ALA A 127 11.62 -15.21 6.99
C ALA A 127 10.33 -15.73 6.35
N SER A 128 9.82 -16.87 6.84
CA SER A 128 8.55 -17.45 6.38
C SER A 128 7.35 -16.62 6.85
N THR A 129 6.37 -16.47 5.96
CA THR A 129 5.18 -15.64 6.19
C THR A 129 3.89 -16.37 5.82
N PRO A 130 2.79 -16.14 6.54
CA PRO A 130 1.49 -16.75 6.23
C PRO A 130 0.70 -15.96 5.16
N ILE A 131 1.38 -15.32 4.20
CA ILE A 131 0.76 -14.39 3.24
C ILE A 131 -0.32 -15.08 2.40
N VAL A 132 -0.05 -16.29 1.89
CA VAL A 132 -1.00 -17.05 1.07
C VAL A 132 -2.24 -17.42 1.89
N GLN A 133 -2.04 -17.95 3.09
CA GLN A 133 -3.11 -18.37 3.99
C GLN A 133 -4.04 -17.21 4.35
N LYS A 134 -3.46 -16.04 4.63
CA LYS A 134 -4.23 -14.81 4.94
C LYS A 134 -5.03 -14.33 3.73
N ALA A 135 -4.41 -14.28 2.55
CA ALA A 135 -5.09 -13.87 1.32
C ALA A 135 -6.25 -14.82 0.95
N GLU A 136 -6.07 -16.13 1.13
CA GLU A 136 -7.15 -17.11 0.94
C GLU A 136 -8.30 -16.93 1.95
N ALA A 137 -8.00 -16.64 3.21
CA ALA A 137 -9.02 -16.41 4.24
C ALA A 137 -9.84 -15.14 3.94
N GLU A 138 -9.18 -14.11 3.40
CA GLU A 138 -9.80 -12.88 2.97
C GLU A 138 -10.74 -13.11 1.77
N ALA A 139 -10.27 -13.79 0.73
CA ALA A 139 -11.09 -14.14 -0.44
C ALA A 139 -12.33 -14.97 -0.05
N ARG A 140 -12.16 -15.99 0.81
CA ARG A 140 -13.29 -16.79 1.32
C ARG A 140 -14.35 -15.97 2.05
N ARG A 141 -13.97 -14.86 2.69
CA ARG A 141 -14.95 -13.98 3.33
C ARG A 141 -15.79 -13.26 2.28
N ILE A 142 -15.17 -12.79 1.20
CA ILE A 142 -15.86 -12.14 0.08
C ILE A 142 -16.70 -13.15 -0.70
N ASP A 143 -16.23 -14.38 -0.90
CA ASP A 143 -17.02 -15.43 -1.57
C ASP A 143 -18.41 -15.59 -0.95
N ARG A 144 -18.51 -15.52 0.39
CA ARG A 144 -19.80 -15.61 1.09
C ARG A 144 -20.75 -14.46 0.77
N ILE A 145 -20.23 -13.25 0.55
CA ILE A 145 -21.04 -12.10 0.15
C ILE A 145 -21.47 -12.28 -1.31
N VAL A 146 -20.54 -12.66 -2.19
CA VAL A 146 -20.82 -12.87 -3.62
C VAL A 146 -21.88 -13.97 -3.82
N ALA A 147 -21.81 -15.07 -3.07
CA ALA A 147 -22.78 -16.15 -3.10
C ALA A 147 -24.19 -15.76 -2.59
N GLY A 148 -24.30 -14.68 -1.81
CA GLY A 148 -25.59 -14.11 -1.43
C GLY A 148 -26.21 -13.22 -2.51
N VAL A 149 -25.43 -12.83 -3.53
CA VAL A 149 -25.85 -11.90 -4.58
C VAL A 149 -26.07 -12.61 -5.92
N LEU A 150 -25.24 -13.59 -6.26
CA LEU A 150 -25.28 -14.33 -7.52
C LEU A 150 -25.56 -15.82 -7.27
N ALA A 151 -26.33 -16.44 -8.15
CA ALA A 151 -26.70 -17.86 -8.05
C ALA A 151 -25.54 -18.82 -8.38
N ASP A 152 -24.71 -18.48 -9.39
CA ASP A 152 -23.52 -19.25 -9.78
C ASP A 152 -22.29 -18.32 -9.87
N PRO A 153 -21.74 -17.90 -8.71
CA PRO A 153 -20.69 -16.90 -8.68
C PRO A 153 -19.33 -17.48 -9.10
N PRO A 154 -18.51 -16.75 -9.89
CA PRO A 154 -17.11 -17.12 -10.04
C PRO A 154 -16.38 -16.96 -8.71
N ALA A 155 -15.45 -17.87 -8.42
CA ALA A 155 -14.62 -17.79 -7.21
C ALA A 155 -13.86 -16.46 -7.14
N VAL A 156 -13.86 -15.83 -5.97
CA VAL A 156 -13.08 -14.63 -5.67
C VAL A 156 -11.60 -14.97 -5.71
N ARG A 157 -10.83 -14.17 -6.43
CA ARG A 157 -9.41 -14.44 -6.66
C ARG A 157 -8.52 -13.55 -5.79
N PRO A 158 -7.83 -14.11 -4.79
CA PRO A 158 -6.88 -13.35 -4.00
C PRO A 158 -5.62 -12.99 -4.81
N VAL A 159 -5.23 -11.73 -4.73
CA VAL A 159 -4.02 -11.19 -5.32
C VAL A 159 -3.17 -10.56 -4.23
N VAL A 160 -1.89 -10.90 -4.19
CA VAL A 160 -0.90 -10.24 -3.34
C VAL A 160 -0.05 -9.34 -4.22
N ALA A 161 -0.23 -8.02 -4.06
CA ALA A 161 0.53 -7.00 -4.75
C ALA A 161 1.77 -6.61 -3.93
N VAL A 162 2.94 -7.03 -4.42
CA VAL A 162 4.23 -6.72 -3.80
C VAL A 162 4.73 -5.37 -4.29
N VAL A 163 5.00 -4.45 -3.36
CA VAL A 163 5.51 -3.09 -3.63
C VAL A 163 6.94 -2.99 -3.09
N GLY A 164 7.83 -2.30 -3.83
CA GLY A 164 9.16 -1.90 -3.35
C GLY A 164 10.21 -3.02 -3.22
N ALA A 165 9.84 -4.29 -3.40
CA ALA A 165 10.78 -5.41 -3.28
C ALA A 165 11.92 -5.30 -4.30
N LYS A 166 13.17 -5.52 -3.87
CA LYS A 166 14.34 -5.60 -4.76
C LYS A 166 14.19 -6.73 -5.78
N ARG A 167 13.62 -7.85 -5.35
CA ARG A 167 13.38 -9.02 -6.20
C ARG A 167 12.12 -9.76 -5.76
N LEU A 168 11.32 -10.20 -6.74
CA LEU A 168 10.26 -11.17 -6.53
C LEU A 168 10.59 -12.41 -7.36
N THR A 169 10.82 -13.54 -6.70
CA THR A 169 11.13 -14.83 -7.34
C THR A 169 9.99 -15.80 -7.07
N VAL A 170 9.26 -16.20 -8.11
CA VAL A 170 8.21 -17.23 -8.03
C VAL A 170 8.76 -18.53 -8.61
N ARG A 171 9.14 -19.47 -7.75
CA ARG A 171 9.62 -20.80 -8.16
C ARG A 171 8.47 -21.74 -8.50
N ARG A 172 7.39 -21.64 -7.72
CA ARG A 172 6.12 -22.34 -7.95
C ARG A 172 5.01 -21.40 -7.51
N ALA A 173 4.06 -21.11 -8.40
CA ALA A 173 2.92 -20.29 -8.06
C ALA A 173 2.02 -21.01 -7.03
N PRO A 174 1.43 -20.31 -6.05
CA PRO A 174 0.31 -20.84 -5.28
C PRO A 174 -0.86 -21.16 -6.23
N GLN A 175 -1.65 -22.18 -5.92
CA GLN A 175 -2.76 -22.61 -6.78
C GLN A 175 -3.91 -21.58 -6.81
N SER A 176 -4.22 -21.00 -5.66
CA SER A 176 -5.39 -20.15 -5.41
C SER A 176 -5.06 -18.65 -5.38
N VAL A 177 -3.81 -18.28 -5.08
CA VAL A 177 -3.38 -16.89 -4.87
C VAL A 177 -2.41 -16.46 -5.96
N VAL A 178 -2.67 -15.30 -6.56
CA VAL A 178 -1.76 -14.67 -7.50
C VAL A 178 -0.81 -13.76 -6.73
N VAL A 179 0.49 -14.04 -6.77
CA VAL A 179 1.52 -13.15 -6.19
C VAL A 179 2.26 -12.47 -7.32
N LEU A 180 2.18 -11.13 -7.36
CA LEU A 180 2.80 -10.34 -8.43
C LEU A 180 3.39 -9.04 -7.88
N ARG A 181 4.25 -8.42 -8.69
CA ARG A 181 4.68 -7.05 -8.42
C ARG A 181 3.56 -6.07 -8.76
N ALA A 182 3.38 -5.03 -7.95
CA ALA A 182 2.31 -4.05 -8.14
C ALA A 182 2.31 -3.37 -9.53
N GLU A 183 3.46 -3.32 -10.21
CA GLU A 183 3.59 -2.85 -11.61
C GLU A 183 2.75 -3.67 -12.60
N HIS A 184 2.58 -4.97 -12.35
CA HIS A 184 1.87 -5.88 -13.25
C HIS A 184 0.38 -6.02 -12.92
N LEU A 185 -0.08 -5.47 -11.79
CA LEU A 185 -1.44 -5.68 -11.28
C LEU A 185 -2.52 -5.27 -12.29
N ARG A 186 -2.46 -4.05 -12.80
CA ARG A 186 -3.47 -3.53 -13.75
C ARG A 186 -3.51 -4.35 -15.04
N ARG A 187 -2.34 -4.76 -15.57
CA ARG A 187 -2.25 -5.61 -16.76
C ARG A 187 -2.86 -6.98 -16.48
N PHE A 188 -2.53 -7.58 -15.34
CA PHE A 188 -3.09 -8.85 -14.92
C PHE A 188 -4.62 -8.78 -14.83
N LEU A 189 -5.19 -7.79 -14.15
CA LEU A 189 -6.65 -7.65 -14.02
C LEU A 189 -7.34 -7.57 -15.39
N ARG A 190 -6.80 -6.73 -16.28
CA ARG A 190 -7.34 -6.55 -17.65
C ARG A 190 -7.18 -7.76 -18.57
N SER A 191 -6.24 -8.65 -18.28
CA SER A 191 -6.01 -9.84 -19.11
C SER A 191 -6.86 -11.03 -18.68
N GLN A 192 -7.71 -10.87 -17.67
CA GLN A 192 -8.58 -11.96 -17.24
C GLN A 192 -9.74 -12.13 -18.23
N PRO A 193 -10.15 -13.37 -18.52
CA PRO A 193 -11.30 -13.63 -19.36
C PRO A 193 -12.55 -13.03 -18.73
N GLU A 194 -13.45 -12.49 -19.56
CA GLU A 194 -14.72 -11.95 -19.09
C GLU A 194 -15.58 -13.09 -18.54
N ARG A 195 -15.94 -12.99 -17.26
CA ARG A 195 -16.73 -13.98 -16.52
C ARG A 195 -17.97 -13.39 -15.85
N LEU A 196 -18.07 -12.07 -15.78
CA LEU A 196 -19.21 -11.37 -15.19
C LEU A 196 -19.84 -10.46 -16.24
N ALA A 197 -21.14 -10.61 -16.43
CA ALA A 197 -21.94 -9.69 -17.22
C ALA A 197 -22.05 -8.32 -16.52
N PRO A 198 -22.27 -7.21 -17.26
CA PRO A 198 -22.39 -5.89 -16.67
C PRO A 198 -23.45 -5.77 -15.56
N VAL A 199 -24.56 -6.51 -15.68
CA VAL A 199 -25.63 -6.53 -14.66
C VAL A 199 -25.17 -7.21 -13.36
N GLU A 200 -24.35 -8.26 -13.45
CA GLU A 200 -23.80 -8.97 -12.30
C GLU A 200 -22.74 -8.11 -11.60
N VAL A 201 -21.87 -7.46 -12.38
CA VAL A 201 -20.92 -6.47 -11.85
C VAL A 201 -21.66 -5.38 -11.09
N ALA A 202 -22.72 -4.82 -11.66
CA ALA A 202 -23.50 -3.77 -11.01
C ALA A 202 -24.20 -4.26 -9.73
N ALA A 203 -24.71 -5.49 -9.71
CA ALA A 203 -25.32 -6.08 -8.52
C ALA A 203 -24.30 -6.28 -7.39
N LEU A 204 -23.13 -6.81 -7.70
CA LEU A 204 -22.03 -6.98 -6.74
C LEU A 204 -21.54 -5.64 -6.21
N VAL A 205 -21.35 -4.65 -7.09
CA VAL A 205 -20.93 -3.31 -6.67
C VAL A 205 -21.94 -2.68 -5.72
N ARG A 206 -23.25 -2.81 -5.98
CA ARG A 206 -24.27 -2.33 -5.05
C ARG A 206 -24.18 -3.02 -3.69
N ALA A 207 -24.03 -4.34 -3.67
CA ALA A 207 -23.91 -5.09 -2.41
C ALA A 207 -22.64 -4.72 -1.63
N PHE A 208 -21.50 -4.53 -2.30
CA PHE A 208 -20.26 -4.13 -1.65
C PHE A 208 -20.25 -2.67 -1.23
N ASP A 209 -21.03 -1.82 -1.89
CA ASP A 209 -21.12 -0.41 -1.56
C ASP A 209 -22.03 -0.12 -0.36
N ASP A 210 -22.95 -1.03 -0.05
CA ASP A 210 -23.84 -0.96 1.11
C ASP A 210 -23.05 -1.11 2.42
N PRO A 211 -23.04 -0.08 3.30
CA PRO A 211 -22.34 -0.15 4.58
C PRO A 211 -22.84 -1.27 5.49
N SER A 212 -24.11 -1.70 5.35
CA SER A 212 -24.70 -2.78 6.15
C SER A 212 -24.13 -4.17 5.84
N THR A 213 -23.46 -4.33 4.69
CA THR A 213 -22.71 -5.54 4.33
C THR A 213 -21.48 -5.74 5.21
N TRP A 214 -20.97 -4.67 5.84
CA TRP A 214 -19.69 -4.66 6.53
C TRP A 214 -19.82 -4.45 8.04
N LEU A 215 -18.73 -4.67 8.75
CA LEU A 215 -18.70 -4.35 10.18
C LEU A 215 -18.76 -2.82 10.38
N PRO A 216 -19.53 -2.32 11.36
CA PRO A 216 -19.54 -0.91 11.69
C PRO A 216 -18.13 -0.40 12.01
N THR A 217 -17.74 0.71 11.38
CA THR A 217 -16.47 1.37 11.63
C THR A 217 -16.67 2.88 11.56
N ALA A 218 -15.74 3.65 12.14
CA ALA A 218 -15.76 5.10 12.03
C ALA A 218 -15.58 5.51 10.55
N GLU A 219 -16.34 6.53 10.14
CA GLU A 219 -16.09 7.20 8.87
C GLU A 219 -14.72 7.90 8.95
N ALA A 220 -13.88 7.70 7.94
CA ALA A 220 -12.71 8.54 7.77
C ALA A 220 -12.90 9.43 6.57
N GLY A 221 -12.68 10.71 6.78
CA GLY A 221 -12.80 11.73 5.76
C GLY A 221 -11.51 12.00 4.98
N PRO A 222 -11.59 12.91 4.00
CA PRO A 222 -10.44 13.37 3.20
C PRO A 222 -9.30 13.99 4.04
N GLU A 223 -9.58 14.41 5.27
CA GLU A 223 -8.59 14.98 6.18
C GLU A 223 -7.43 14.03 6.49
N LEU A 224 -7.69 12.73 6.62
CA LEU A 224 -6.63 11.73 6.87
C LEU A 224 -5.62 11.69 5.72
N LEU A 225 -6.12 11.75 4.48
CA LEU A 225 -5.27 11.77 3.29
C LEU A 225 -4.41 13.04 3.22
N LEU A 226 -4.97 14.19 3.60
CA LEU A 226 -4.24 15.46 3.64
C LEU A 226 -3.14 15.43 4.70
N ALA A 227 -3.46 14.98 5.91
CA ALA A 227 -2.52 14.85 7.02
C ALA A 227 -1.37 13.90 6.67
N PHE A 228 -1.67 12.72 6.13
CA PHE A 228 -0.65 11.78 5.72
C PHE A 228 0.18 12.26 4.53
N SER A 229 -0.43 12.95 3.56
CA SER A 229 0.29 13.52 2.42
C SER A 229 1.28 14.60 2.85
N ARG A 230 0.93 15.40 3.86
CA ARG A 230 1.87 16.33 4.50
C ARG A 230 3.04 15.59 5.13
N LEU A 231 2.77 14.58 5.96
CA LEU A 231 3.80 13.75 6.60
C LEU A 231 4.73 13.09 5.56
N GLN A 232 4.17 12.59 4.46
CA GLN A 232 4.94 11.99 3.38
C GLN A 232 5.84 13.00 2.64
N ARG A 233 5.36 14.23 2.41
CA ARG A 233 6.21 15.31 1.86
C ARG A 233 7.37 15.62 2.79
N GLU A 234 7.11 15.71 4.08
CA GLU A 234 8.13 15.94 5.10
C GLU A 234 9.18 14.82 5.13
N ALA A 235 8.75 13.56 5.06
CA ALA A 235 9.64 12.39 5.03
C ALA A 235 10.52 12.38 3.76
N ARG A 236 9.93 12.68 2.60
CA ARG A 236 10.66 12.79 1.33
C ARG A 236 11.65 13.95 1.31
N ALA A 237 11.30 15.09 1.92
CA ALA A 237 12.22 16.21 2.06
C ALA A 237 13.41 15.84 2.95
N ALA A 238 13.16 15.19 4.10
CA ALA A 238 14.22 14.70 4.98
C ALA A 238 15.13 13.68 4.28
N ALA A 239 14.56 12.75 3.50
CA ALA A 239 15.34 11.79 2.71
C ALA A 239 16.25 12.48 1.67
N ARG A 240 15.72 13.48 0.94
CA ARG A 240 16.50 14.27 -0.03
C ARG A 240 17.68 14.99 0.62
N VAL A 241 17.47 15.57 1.79
CA VAL A 241 18.53 16.22 2.56
C VAL A 241 19.64 15.22 2.92
N ARG A 242 19.28 14.02 3.42
CA ARG A 242 20.26 12.97 3.73
C ARG A 242 21.04 12.50 2.50
N THR A 243 20.35 12.31 1.36
CA THR A 243 21.02 11.95 0.10
C THR A 243 21.97 13.05 -0.36
N GLY A 244 21.58 14.33 -0.23
CA GLY A 244 22.43 15.47 -0.53
C GLY A 244 23.70 15.49 0.33
N TRP A 245 23.58 15.26 1.64
CA TRP A 245 24.73 15.16 2.54
C TRP A 245 25.65 13.99 2.18
N ALA A 246 25.09 12.81 1.87
CA ALA A 246 25.87 11.65 1.46
C ALA A 246 26.67 11.90 0.16
N LEU A 247 26.04 12.53 -0.83
CA LEU A 247 26.70 12.90 -2.09
C LEU A 247 27.76 13.99 -1.90
N GLY A 248 27.48 15.00 -1.05
CA GLY A 248 28.44 16.04 -0.71
C GLY A 248 29.69 15.50 -0.01
N LEU A 249 29.52 14.57 0.93
CA LEU A 249 30.63 13.90 1.60
C LEU A 249 31.48 13.08 0.61
N LEU A 250 30.84 12.32 -0.30
CA LEU A 250 31.53 11.61 -1.37
C LEU A 250 32.30 12.57 -2.30
N GLY A 251 31.69 13.71 -2.67
CA GLY A 251 32.33 14.74 -3.48
C GLY A 251 33.58 15.34 -2.81
N LEU A 252 33.53 15.60 -1.50
CA LEU A 252 34.68 16.07 -0.72
C LEU A 252 35.82 15.04 -0.68
N THR A 253 35.50 13.74 -0.54
CA THR A 253 36.53 12.67 -0.59
C THR A 253 37.18 12.52 -1.97
N ALA A 254 36.41 12.70 -3.04
CA ALA A 254 36.93 12.67 -4.41
C ALA A 254 37.84 13.88 -4.70
N ALA A 255 37.42 15.09 -4.31
CA ALA A 255 38.23 16.31 -4.47
C ALA A 255 39.52 16.28 -3.63
N GLY A 256 39.46 15.76 -2.40
CA GLY A 256 40.64 15.55 -1.55
C GLY A 256 41.63 14.56 -2.16
N SER A 257 41.15 13.48 -2.78
CA SER A 257 41.99 12.51 -3.49
C SER A 257 42.66 13.12 -4.73
N SER A 258 41.97 13.97 -5.49
CA SER A 258 42.53 14.69 -6.64
C SER A 258 43.59 15.73 -6.26
N ALA A 259 43.45 16.38 -5.09
CA ALA A 259 44.42 17.35 -4.59
C ALA A 259 45.74 16.70 -4.12
N ILE A 260 45.73 15.41 -3.75
CA ILE A 260 46.92 14.68 -3.28
C ILE A 260 47.78 14.16 -4.45
N VAL A 261 47.22 14.00 -5.66
CA VAL A 261 47.95 13.48 -6.83
C VAL A 261 48.71 14.59 -7.60
N LEU A 262 48.43 15.88 -7.34
CA LEU A 262 48.94 16.99 -8.18
C LEU A 262 50.20 17.78 -7.71
N PRO A 263 51.02 17.37 -6.71
CA PRO A 263 52.37 17.93 -6.56
C PRO A 263 53.50 16.92 -6.81
N GLY A 264 53.27 15.85 -7.60
CA GLY A 264 54.30 14.85 -7.93
C GLY A 264 54.80 14.86 -9.38
N LEU A 265 54.16 15.59 -10.30
CA LEU A 265 54.41 15.47 -11.75
C LEU A 265 55.11 16.68 -12.39
N LEU A 266 55.83 17.50 -11.60
CA LEU A 266 56.65 18.61 -12.10
C LEU A 266 58.15 18.47 -11.78
N THR A 267 58.59 17.37 -11.16
CA THR A 267 60.01 17.11 -10.85
C THR A 267 60.70 16.11 -11.79
N LEU A 268 60.08 15.72 -12.92
CA LEU A 268 60.65 14.76 -13.89
C LEU A 268 60.95 15.35 -15.29
N LEU A 269 61.00 16.67 -15.44
CA LEU A 269 61.40 17.33 -16.70
C LEU A 269 62.56 18.32 -16.54
N GLY A 270 63.42 18.14 -15.53
CA GLY A 270 64.59 18.99 -15.31
C GLY A 270 65.74 18.26 -14.63
N ALA A 271 66.39 17.34 -15.35
CA ALA A 271 67.77 16.89 -15.12
C ALA A 271 68.28 16.18 -16.40
#